data_AF-A0A2H5B1S2-F1
#
_entry.id   AF-A0A2H5B1S2-F1
#
_cell.length_a   1.000
_cell.length_b   1.000
_cell.length_c   1.000
_cell.angle_alpha   90.00
_cell.angle_beta   90.00
_cell.angle_gamma   90.00
#
_symmetry.space_group_name_H-M   'P 1'
#
loop_
_entity.id
_entity.type
_entity.pdbx_description
1 polymer ?
#
loop_
_entity_poly.entity_id
_entity_poly.type
_entity_poly.pdbx_seq_one_letter_code
_entity_poly.pdbx_strand_id
1 'polypeptide(L)' 'MENQIIHKAAFLLHECHEPEATVVERLKDYFPQLSLTERERYVSEAWDQVHTKNGAV' A
#
# COMPACT_ATOMS: atom_id res chain seq x y z
N MET A 1 13.65 -3.18 -2.25
CA MET A 1 12.69 -2.54 -3.18
C MET A 1 11.28 -2.67 -2.64
N GLU A 2 10.86 -3.87 -2.24
CA GLU A 2 9.53 -4.17 -1.67
C GLU A 2 9.15 -3.31 -0.46
N ASN A 3 10.06 -3.12 0.50
CA ASN A 3 9.80 -2.21 1.63
C ASN A 3 9.49 -0.76 1.21
N GLN A 4 10.01 -0.28 0.08
CA GLN A 4 9.69 1.06 -0.41
C GLN A 4 8.27 1.11 -1.00
N ILE A 5 7.83 0.02 -1.64
CA ILE A 5 6.48 -0.10 -2.20
C ILE A 5 5.47 -0.15 -1.06
N ILE A 6 5.72 -1.00 -0.05
CA ILE A 6 4.86 -1.14 1.13
C ILE A 6 4.78 0.17 1.91
N HIS A 7 5.90 0.85 2.16
CA HIS A 7 5.87 2.16 2.83
C HIS A 7 5.11 3.22 2.02
N LYS A 8 5.24 3.23 0.69
CA LYS A 8 4.49 4.17 -0.16
C LYS A 8 3.00 3.88 -0.16
N ALA A 9 2.62 2.61 -0.23
CA ALA A 9 1.22 2.19 -0.11
C ALA A 9 0.66 2.55 1.27
N ALA A 10 1.38 2.26 2.35
CA ALA A 10 0.99 2.59 3.72
C ALA A 10 0.82 4.10 3.91
N PHE A 11 1.71 4.91 3.33
CA PHE A 11 1.57 6.37 3.34
C PHE A 11 0.29 6.83 2.62
N LEU A 12 -0.02 6.27 1.45
CA LEU A 12 -1.24 6.63 0.72
C LEU A 12 -2.52 6.20 1.46
N LEU A 13 -2.50 5.04 2.11
CA LEU A 13 -3.62 4.51 2.89
C LEU A 13 -3.82 5.27 4.21
N HIS A 14 -2.74 5.62 4.91
CA HIS A 14 -2.81 6.20 6.26
C HIS A 14 -2.78 7.73 6.27
N GLU A 15 -1.82 8.35 5.56
CA GLU A 15 -1.64 9.80 5.58
C GLU A 15 -2.57 10.48 4.58
N CYS A 16 -2.68 9.93 3.37
CA CYS A 16 -3.57 10.47 2.34
C CYS A 16 -5.02 9.97 2.46
N HIS A 17 -5.30 9.01 3.36
CA HIS A 17 -6.63 8.40 3.57
C HIS A 17 -7.29 7.92 2.27
N GLU A 18 -6.49 7.49 1.29
CA GLU A 18 -7.04 7.03 0.02
C GLU A 18 -7.56 5.59 0.14
N PRO A 19 -8.66 5.25 -0.55
CA PRO A 19 -9.19 3.89 -0.53
C PRO A 19 -8.23 2.94 -1.25
N GLU A 20 -8.19 1.68 -0.81
CA GLU A 20 -7.28 0.65 -1.33
C GLU A 20 -7.27 0.57 -2.85
N ALA A 21 -8.45 0.59 -3.50
CA ALA A 21 -8.57 0.56 -4.96
C ALA A 21 -7.86 1.75 -5.64
N THR A 22 -7.90 2.95 -5.06
CA THR A 22 -7.19 4.11 -5.58
C THR A 22 -5.68 3.98 -5.36
N VAL A 23 -5.25 3.41 -4.24
CA VAL A 23 -3.82 3.17 -3.96
C VAL A 23 -3.23 2.14 -4.93
N VAL A 24 -3.97 1.06 -5.24
CA VAL A 24 -3.56 0.05 -6.24
C VAL A 24 -3.33 0.69 -7.61
N GLU A 25 -4.24 1.57 -8.04
CA GLU A 25 -4.10 2.28 -9.32
C GLU A 25 -2.92 3.26 -9.29
N ARG A 26 -2.78 4.05 -8.23
CA ARG A 26 -1.69 5.02 -8.10
C ARG A 26 -0.31 4.38 -7.98
N LEU A 27 -0.20 3.18 -7.42
CA LEU A 27 1.09 2.47 -7.36
C LEU A 27 1.68 2.22 -8.74
N LYS A 28 0.86 2.15 -9.80
CA LYS A 28 1.33 2.07 -11.19
C LYS A 28 2.18 3.26 -11.60
N ASP A 29 1.85 4.46 -11.14
CA ASP A 29 2.55 5.69 -11.51
C ASP A 29 3.93 5.79 -10.86
N TYR A 30 4.08 5.20 -9.67
CA TYR A 30 5.36 5.15 -8.94
C TYR A 30 6.20 3.93 -9.30
N PHE A 31 5.54 2.79 -9.56
CA PHE A 31 6.17 1.50 -9.82
C PHE A 31 5.53 0.83 -11.05
N PRO A 32 5.81 1.33 -12.26
CA PRO A 32 5.19 0.84 -13.50
C PRO A 32 5.55 -0.61 -13.82
N GLN A 33 6.62 -1.13 -13.26
CA GLN A 33 7.03 -2.53 -13.40
C GLN A 33 6.14 -3.52 -12.64
N LEU A 34 5.30 -3.05 -11.70
CA LEU A 34 4.43 -3.93 -10.93
C LEU A 34 3.21 -4.34 -11.73
N SER A 35 2.92 -5.64 -11.73
CA SER A 35 1.64 -6.17 -12.17
C SER A 35 0.50 -5.76 -11.23
N LEU A 36 -0.74 -5.88 -11.70
CA LEU A 36 -1.92 -5.59 -10.88
C LEU A 36 -1.92 -6.42 -9.58
N THR A 37 -1.66 -7.73 -9.71
CA THR A 37 -1.63 -8.66 -8.57
C THR A 37 -0.55 -8.30 -7.55
N GLU A 38 0.62 -7.83 -7.99
CA GLU A 38 1.66 -7.36 -7.07
C GLU A 38 1.22 -6.10 -6.32
N ARG A 39 0.57 -5.15 -7.01
CA ARG A 39 0.07 -3.91 -6.36
C ARG A 39 -0.99 -4.23 -5.32
N GLU A 40 -1.96 -5.09 -5.64
CA GLU A 40 -3.00 -5.53 -4.70
C GLU A 40 -2.37 -6.19 -3.46
N ARG A 41 -1.39 -7.08 -3.67
CA ARG A 41 -0.66 -7.72 -2.58
C ARG A 41 0.06 -6.68 -1.69
N TYR A 42 0.81 -5.75 -2.28
CA TYR A 42 1.54 -4.74 -1.50
C TYR A 42 0.60 -3.76 -0.77
N VAL A 43 -0.56 -3.44 -1.36
CA VAL A 43 -1.59 -2.62 -0.70
C VAL A 43 -2.19 -3.36 0.49
N SER A 44 -2.51 -4.64 0.35
CA SER A 44 -3.01 -5.47 1.46
C SER A 44 -1.97 -5.61 2.57
N GLU A 45 -0.70 -5.86 2.24
CA GLU A 45 0.38 -5.91 3.25
C GLU A 45 0.58 -4.56 3.95
N ALA A 46 0.47 -3.45 3.22
CA ALA A 46 0.55 -2.11 3.79
C ALA A 46 -0.65 -1.79 4.69
N TRP A 47 -1.86 -2.19 4.30
CA TRP A 47 -3.07 -2.06 5.10
C TRP A 47 -2.94 -2.82 6.41
N ASP A 48 -2.47 -4.06 6.36
CA ASP A 48 -2.21 -4.88 7.53
C ASP A 48 -1.16 -4.22 8.44
N GLN A 49 -0.09 -3.63 7.91
CA GLN A 49 0.89 -2.93 8.73
C GLN A 49 0.32 -1.69 9.44
N VAL A 50 -0.52 -0.91 8.76
CA VAL A 50 -1.17 0.29 9.32
C VAL A 50 -2.18 -0.11 10.40
N HIS A 51 -2.96 -1.17 10.18
CA HIS A 51 -4.03 -1.59 11.09
C HIS A 51 -3.55 -2.50 12.22
N THR A 52 -2.55 -3.35 11.99
CA THR A 52 -1.96 -4.23 13.01
C THR A 52 -1.11 -3.43 14.00
N LYS A 53 -0.47 -2.32 13.58
CA LYS A 53 0.22 -1.41 14.52
C LYS A 53 -0.72 -0.68 15.48
N ASN A 54 -2.01 -0.57 15.15
CA ASN A 54 -3.02 0.00 16.05
C ASN A 54 -3.72 -1.06 16.93
N GLY A 55 -3.37 -2.35 16.79
CA GLY A 55 -3.95 -3.46 17.55
C GLY A 55 -3.04 -4.04 18.65
N ALA A 56 -1.99 -3.32 19.04
CA ALA A 56 -1.12 -3.69 20.16
C ALA A 56 -1.44 -2.85 21.41
N VAL A 57 -2.67 -2.96 21.92
CA VAL A 57 -3.04 -2.64 23.32
C VAL A 57 -4.31 -3.40 23.70
#